data_AF-S4PZT3-F1
#
_entry.id   AF-S4PZT3-F1
#
_cell.length_a   1.000
_cell.length_b   1.000
_cell.length_c   1.000
_cell.angle_alpha   90.00
_cell.angle_beta   90.00
_cell.angle_gamma   90.00
#
_symmetry.space_group_name_H-M   'P 1'
#
loop_
_entity.id
_entity.type
_entity.pdbx_description
1 polymer ?
#
loop_
_entity_poly.entity_id
_entity_poly.type
_entity_poly.pdbx_seq_one_letter_code
_entity_poly.pdbx_strand_id
1 'polypeptide(L)'
;LAKRLYHLDGFKKSDVSRHLSKNNEFSRAVAEEYVKHFEFSGTTLDEALRTFLARFALNGETQERERVLVHFSRRYLECNPGAFNSQDAVHTLTCAIMLLNTDLHGCGS
;
A
#
# COMPACT_ATOMS: atom_id res chain seq x y z
N LEU A 1 21.65 0.87 -13.81
CA LEU A 1 21.58 -0.17 -12.75
C LEU A 1 20.18 -0.31 -12.15
N ALA A 2 19.45 0.79 -11.88
CA ALA A 2 18.06 0.76 -11.36
C ALA A 2 17.04 -0.03 -12.20
N LYS A 3 17.17 -0.06 -13.54
CA LYS A 3 16.29 -0.84 -14.43
C LYS A 3 16.42 -2.36 -14.30
N ARG A 4 17.53 -2.89 -13.76
CA ARG A 4 17.74 -4.35 -13.59
C ARG A 4 17.12 -4.91 -12.31
N LEU A 5 16.90 -4.07 -11.29
CA LEU A 5 16.10 -4.42 -10.11
C LEU A 5 14.59 -4.40 -10.40
N TYR A 6 14.21 -3.74 -11.49
CA TYR A 6 12.84 -3.55 -11.96
C TYR A 6 12.29 -4.77 -12.69
N HIS A 7 13.15 -5.57 -13.31
CA HIS A 7 12.81 -6.94 -13.64
C HIS A 7 12.84 -7.71 -12.32
N LEU A 8 11.68 -8.00 -11.73
CA LEU A 8 11.55 -8.95 -10.62
C LEU A 8 12.01 -10.35 -11.07
N ASP A 9 13.31 -10.54 -11.27
CA ASP A 9 13.96 -11.84 -11.38
C ASP A 9 14.01 -12.43 -9.96
N GLY A 10 12.88 -12.92 -9.47
CA GLY A 10 12.82 -13.73 -8.25
C GLY A 10 12.37 -13.05 -6.95
N PHE A 11 11.94 -11.78 -6.95
CA PHE A 11 11.36 -11.18 -5.74
C PHE A 11 9.99 -11.80 -5.45
N LYS A 12 9.90 -12.59 -4.36
CA LYS A 12 8.62 -13.11 -3.89
C LYS A 12 7.81 -11.94 -3.32
N LYS A 13 6.47 -12.02 -3.39
CA LYS A 13 5.55 -11.03 -2.80
C LYS A 13 5.90 -10.70 -1.34
N SER A 14 6.40 -11.70 -0.61
CA SER A 14 6.87 -11.58 0.77
C SER A 14 8.11 -10.69 0.95
N ASP A 15 9.03 -10.68 -0.02
CA ASP A 15 10.22 -9.83 0.02
C ASP A 15 9.86 -8.37 -0.22
N VAL A 16 9.04 -8.12 -1.25
CA VAL A 16 8.51 -6.77 -1.52
C VAL A 16 7.76 -6.26 -0.29
N SER A 17 6.96 -7.12 0.34
CA SER A 17 6.21 -6.74 1.53
C SER A 17 7.09 -6.26 2.68
N ARG A 18 8.19 -6.98 2.94
CA ARG A 18 9.23 -6.60 3.91
C ARG A 18 9.95 -5.31 3.53
N HIS A 19 10.05 -4.97 2.26
CA HIS A 19 10.64 -3.73 1.80
C HIS A 19 9.69 -2.54 2.02
N LEU A 20 8.40 -2.62 1.69
CA LEU A 20 7.49 -1.47 1.90
C LEU A 20 7.38 -1.04 3.37
N SER A 21 7.56 -1.96 4.31
CA SER A 21 7.57 -1.65 5.74
C SER A 21 8.86 -0.95 6.22
N LYS A 22 9.95 -0.99 5.42
CA LYS A 22 11.25 -0.43 5.78
C LYS A 22 11.42 1.01 5.26
N ASN A 23 12.01 1.86 6.09
CA ASN A 23 12.31 3.25 5.74
C ASN A 23 13.70 3.45 5.09
N ASN A 24 14.05 2.62 4.12
CA ASN A 24 15.29 2.81 3.33
C ASN A 24 14.96 3.39 1.95
N GLU A 25 15.86 4.17 1.37
CA GLU A 25 15.68 4.75 0.01
C GLU A 25 15.40 3.68 -1.05
N PHE A 26 16.12 2.55 -0.98
CA PHE A 26 15.86 1.39 -1.83
C PHE A 26 14.45 0.82 -1.66
N SER A 27 14.01 0.72 -0.40
CA SER A 27 12.68 0.20 -0.07
C SER A 27 11.57 1.11 -0.57
N ARG A 28 11.80 2.42 -0.50
CA ARG A 28 10.91 3.45 -1.05
C ARG A 28 10.79 3.35 -2.57
N ALA A 29 11.91 3.22 -3.27
CA ALA A 29 11.92 3.04 -4.71
C ALA A 29 11.16 1.76 -5.12
N VAL A 30 11.40 0.64 -4.43
CA VAL A 30 10.67 -0.62 -4.68
C VAL A 30 9.17 -0.47 -4.39
N ALA A 31 8.80 0.21 -3.30
CA ALA A 31 7.42 0.49 -2.95
C ALA A 31 6.72 1.31 -4.03
N GLU A 32 7.32 2.44 -4.43
CA GLU A 32 6.82 3.34 -5.46
C GLU A 32 6.68 2.63 -6.81
N GLU A 33 7.60 1.74 -7.14
CA GLU A 33 7.50 0.94 -8.34
C GLU A 33 6.40 -0.11 -8.27
N TYR A 34 6.32 -0.81 -7.15
CA TYR A 34 5.32 -1.84 -6.94
C TYR A 34 3.91 -1.26 -7.02
N VAL A 35 3.66 -0.13 -6.35
CA VAL A 35 2.36 0.56 -6.40
C VAL A 35 2.06 1.16 -7.78
N LYS A 36 3.08 1.43 -8.62
CA LYS A 36 2.84 1.84 -10.02
C LYS A 36 2.25 0.74 -10.88
N HIS A 37 2.51 -0.52 -10.57
CA HIS A 37 1.88 -1.66 -11.25
C HIS A 37 0.38 -1.80 -10.93
N PHE A 38 -0.13 -1.09 -9.92
CA PHE A 38 -1.55 -1.03 -9.62
C PHE A 38 -2.16 0.21 -10.27
N GLU A 39 -3.15 -0.01 -11.13
CA GLU A 39 -4.01 1.06 -11.63
C GLU A 39 -5.22 1.19 -10.70
N PHE A 40 -5.26 2.29 -9.96
CA PHE A 40 -6.39 2.64 -9.09
C PHE A 40 -7.35 3.64 -9.74
N SER A 41 -7.18 3.91 -11.04
CA SER A 41 -7.98 4.91 -11.74
C SER A 41 -9.42 4.41 -11.88
N GLY A 42 -10.39 5.19 -11.40
CA GLY A 42 -11.81 4.84 -11.48
C GLY A 42 -12.28 3.77 -10.48
N THR A 43 -11.40 3.28 -9.61
CA THR A 43 -11.80 2.44 -8.45
C THR A 43 -11.94 3.28 -7.19
N THR A 44 -12.83 2.90 -6.28
CA THR A 44 -12.95 3.57 -4.98
C THR A 44 -11.76 3.23 -4.07
N LEU A 45 -11.57 4.05 -3.03
CA LEU A 45 -10.47 3.87 -2.08
C LEU A 45 -10.50 2.49 -1.40
N ASP A 46 -11.69 1.99 -1.07
CA ASP A 46 -11.85 0.69 -0.43
C ASP A 46 -11.55 -0.49 -1.37
N GLU A 47 -11.94 -0.41 -2.64
CA GLU A 47 -11.62 -1.43 -3.65
C GLU A 47 -10.13 -1.47 -3.96
N ALA A 48 -9.53 -0.29 -4.15
CA ALA A 48 -8.10 -0.14 -4.35
C ALA A 48 -7.32 -0.70 -3.15
N LEU A 49 -7.75 -0.38 -1.93
CA LEU A 49 -7.13 -0.85 -0.70
C LEU A 49 -7.29 -2.36 -0.55
N ARG A 50 -8.48 -2.93 -0.77
CA ARG A 50 -8.71 -4.38 -0.74
C ARG A 50 -7.83 -5.11 -1.75
N THR A 51 -7.71 -4.59 -2.96
CA THR A 51 -6.84 -5.17 -4.01
C THR A 51 -5.37 -5.11 -3.60
N PHE A 52 -4.95 -4.00 -2.99
CA PHE A 52 -3.61 -3.84 -2.46
C PHE A 52 -3.33 -4.82 -1.32
N LEU A 53 -4.22 -4.92 -0.33
CA LEU A 53 -4.12 -5.83 0.82
C LEU A 53 -4.26 -7.31 0.46
N ALA A 54 -5.01 -7.64 -0.59
CA ALA A 54 -5.07 -9.00 -1.11
C ALA A 54 -3.72 -9.46 -1.69
N ARG A 55 -2.89 -8.51 -2.16
CA ARG A 55 -1.55 -8.76 -2.68
C ARG A 55 -0.46 -8.54 -1.63
N PHE A 56 -0.76 -7.72 -0.62
CA PHE A 56 0.13 -7.32 0.46
C PHE A 56 -0.48 -7.69 1.81
N ALA A 57 0.08 -8.69 2.48
CA ALA A 57 -0.30 -8.98 3.85
C ALA A 57 0.35 -7.95 4.80
N LEU A 58 -0.46 -7.18 5.52
CA LEU A 58 -0.02 -6.27 6.58
C LEU A 58 0.39 -7.05 7.84
N ASN A 59 1.43 -7.86 7.71
CA ASN A 59 2.07 -8.57 8.81
C ASN A 59 3.19 -7.68 9.35
N GLY A 60 3.01 -7.14 10.56
CA GLY A 60 3.96 -6.20 11.17
C GLY A 60 3.31 -5.34 12.25
N GLU A 61 4.11 -4.47 12.87
CA GLU A 61 3.67 -3.52 13.88
C GLU A 61 2.83 -2.39 13.26
N THR A 62 2.04 -1.67 14.08
CA THR A 62 1.21 -0.54 13.63
C THR A 62 1.99 0.47 12.78
N GLN A 63 3.22 0.81 13.18
CA GLN A 63 4.09 1.73 12.43
C GLN A 63 4.47 1.23 11.02
N GLU A 64 4.68 -0.08 10.85
CA GLU A 64 4.99 -0.66 9.53
C GLU A 64 3.76 -0.56 8.62
N ARG A 65 2.58 -0.84 9.18
CA ARG A 65 1.32 -0.73 8.45
C ARG A 65 1.08 0.70 7.99
N GLU A 66 1.19 1.67 8.89
CA GLU A 66 1.01 3.09 8.57
C GLU A 66 1.94 3.54 7.43
N ARG A 67 3.21 3.13 7.44
CA ARG A 67 4.15 3.44 6.35
C ARG A 67 3.67 2.91 4.99
N VAL A 68 3.21 1.66 4.95
CA VAL A 68 2.68 1.05 3.72
C VAL A 68 1.45 1.81 3.24
N LEU A 69 0.55 2.19 4.16
CA LEU A 69 -0.65 2.95 3.83
C LEU A 69 -0.33 4.34 3.28
N VAL A 70 0.72 5.01 3.77
CA VAL A 70 1.19 6.29 3.21
C VAL A 70 1.60 6.14 1.74
N HIS A 71 2.32 5.07 1.39
CA HIS A 71 2.70 4.78 0.01
C HIS A 71 1.48 4.54 -0.89
N PHE A 72 0.51 3.78 -0.38
CA PHE A 72 -0.76 3.54 -1.07
C PHE A 72 -1.57 4.84 -1.27
N SER A 73 -1.77 5.64 -0.22
CA SER A 73 -2.53 6.89 -0.28
C SER A 73 -1.95 7.86 -1.29
N ARG A 74 -0.62 7.99 -1.34
CA ARG A 74 0.07 8.84 -2.31
C ARG A 74 -0.19 8.36 -3.73
N ARG A 75 -0.05 7.04 -3.99
CA ARG A 75 -0.31 6.48 -5.31
C ARG A 75 -1.76 6.63 -5.75
N TYR A 76 -2.70 6.43 -4.84
CA TYR A 76 -4.12 6.58 -5.12
C TYR A 76 -4.46 8.01 -5.56
N LEU A 77 -3.89 9.02 -4.89
CA LEU A 77 -4.01 10.43 -5.27
C LEU A 77 -3.39 10.73 -6.64
N GLU A 78 -2.24 10.14 -6.95
CA GLU A 78 -1.61 10.31 -8.27
C GLU A 78 -2.45 9.71 -9.40
N CYS A 79 -3.11 8.57 -9.16
CA CYS A 79 -4.02 7.93 -10.13
C CYS A 79 -5.39 8.62 -10.22
N ASN A 80 -5.83 9.30 -9.16
CA ASN A 80 -7.12 9.97 -9.07
C ASN A 80 -6.93 11.43 -8.61
N PRO A 81 -6.31 12.28 -9.43
CA PRO A 81 -6.13 13.69 -9.10
C PRO A 81 -7.50 14.35 -8.96
N GLY A 82 -7.86 14.78 -7.75
CA GLY A 82 -9.14 15.41 -7.44
C GLY A 82 -10.18 14.51 -6.75
N ALA A 83 -9.89 13.21 -6.54
CA ALA A 83 -10.78 12.36 -5.75
C ALA A 83 -10.79 12.74 -4.25
N PHE A 84 -9.67 13.25 -3.75
CA PHE A 84 -9.54 13.72 -2.36
C PHE A 84 -8.71 15.01 -2.30
N ASN A 85 -9.09 15.93 -1.40
CA ASN A 85 -8.42 17.23 -1.25
C ASN A 85 -7.05 17.14 -0.57
N SER A 86 -6.79 16.10 0.23
CA SER A 86 -5.56 15.96 1.01
C SER A 86 -5.17 14.50 1.18
N GLN A 87 -3.85 14.24 1.19
CA GLN A 87 -3.29 12.93 1.54
C GLN A 87 -3.74 12.45 2.93
N ASP A 88 -3.88 13.38 3.87
CA ASP A 88 -4.39 13.11 5.22
C ASP A 88 -5.80 12.51 5.22
N ALA A 89 -6.68 12.99 4.33
CA ALA A 89 -8.04 12.47 4.22
C ALA A 89 -8.04 11.02 3.71
N VAL A 90 -7.22 10.74 2.69
CA VAL A 90 -7.04 9.40 2.14
C VAL A 90 -6.44 8.46 3.20
N HIS A 91 -5.43 8.94 3.93
CA HIS A 91 -4.79 8.17 4.98
C HIS A 91 -5.75 7.86 6.15
N THR A 92 -6.52 8.85 6.60
CA THR A 92 -7.53 8.68 7.66
C THR A 92 -8.58 7.66 7.24
N LEU A 93 -9.11 7.75 6.02
CA LEU A 93 -10.08 6.79 5.49
C LEU A 93 -9.47 5.39 5.35
N THR A 94 -8.24 5.30 4.88
CA THR A 94 -7.51 4.04 4.76
C THR A 94 -7.32 3.38 6.14
N CYS A 95 -6.96 4.17 7.16
CA CYS A 95 -6.87 3.72 8.55
C CYS A 95 -8.23 3.27 9.09
N ALA A 96 -9.31 4.01 8.80
CA ALA A 96 -10.66 3.64 9.19
C ALA A 96 -11.10 2.31 8.55
N ILE A 97 -10.85 2.11 7.24
CA ILE A 97 -11.13 0.85 6.54
C ILE A 97 -10.28 -0.30 7.10
N MET A 98 -9.03 -0.04 7.44
CA MET A 98 -8.15 -1.00 8.08
C MET A 98 -8.63 -1.42 9.47
N LEU A 99 -9.06 -0.45 10.29
CA LEU A 99 -9.66 -0.73 11.59
C LEU A 99 -10.95 -1.52 11.42
N LEU A 100 -11.81 -1.16 10.45
CA LEU A 100 -13.04 -1.89 10.15
C LEU A 100 -12.76 -3.33 9.71
N ASN A 101 -11.79 -3.54 8.81
CA ASN A 101 -11.38 -4.89 8.38
C ASN A 101 -10.73 -5.69 9.51
N THR A 102 -9.99 -5.04 10.41
CA THR A 102 -9.39 -5.69 11.58
C THR A 102 -10.44 -6.03 12.63
N ASP A 103 -11.49 -5.22 12.80
CA ASP A 103 -12.62 -5.51 13.68
C ASP A 103 -13.45 -6.68 13.13
N LEU A 104 -13.71 -6.67 11.80
CA LEU A 104 -14.45 -7.73 11.11
C LEU A 104 -13.70 -9.08 11.12
N HIS A 105 -12.36 -9.08 11.09
CA HIS A 105 -11.52 -10.28 11.14
C HIS A 105 -10.90 -10.54 12.53
N GLY A 106 -11.15 -9.67 13.51
CA GLY A 106 -10.54 -9.71 14.84
C GLY A 106 -11.43 -10.30 15.93
N CYS A 107 -12.70 -10.58 15.62
CA CYS A 107 -13.57 -11.38 16.48
C CYS A 107 -13.71 -12.79 15.88
N GLY A 108 -12.63 -13.56 15.97
CA GLY A 108 -12.58 -14.93 15.47
C GLY A 108 -11.42 -15.69 16.11
N SER A 109 -11.66 -16.08 17.37
CA SER A 109 -11.14 -17.29 18.06
C SER A 109 -9.65 -17.63 17.96
#